data_AF-A0A4Y8V3N3-F1
#
_entry.id   AF-A0A4Y8V3N3-F1
#
_cell.length_a   1.000
_cell.length_b   1.000
_cell.length_c   1.000
_cell.angle_alpha   90.00
_cell.angle_beta   90.00
_cell.angle_gamma   90.00
#
_symmetry.space_group_name_H-M   'P 1'
#
loop_
_entity.id
_entity.type
_entity.pdbx_description
1 polymer ?
#
loop_
_entity_poly.entity_id
_entity_poly.type
_entity_poly.pdbx_seq_one_letter_code
_entity_poly.pdbx_strand_id
1 'polypeptide(L)'
;MSGRSSDTWKKPALVLIMATGLLSLLVQQAAAQNTDSLNLFEPVERQSAPVSQQIEQSPSAPVAVSSTEPFTMIGTSRLGDRWRARVRSPSGQVVTVDLDPKVPVTIPGYPGYTIAAANTRELVVRHPASSPCVPRADQGVTCASGTEARLSIATASPIAAATPSPAQAPGQGTTGAETVVTEVSPDNPFAAALRAARERAEADGVPMQVMEGERFRPRRIDPSEVPEGSRLIRTPFGDRIITQ
;
A
#
# COMPACT_ATOMS: atom_id res chain seq x y z
N MET A 1 -31.69 -17.70 -61.43
CA MET A 1 -32.51 -16.90 -62.36
C MET A 1 -33.20 -15.81 -61.55
N SER A 2 -33.09 -14.57 -62.04
CA SER A 2 -33.87 -13.34 -61.80
C SER A 2 -34.72 -13.20 -60.52
N GLY A 3 -34.72 -12.06 -59.82
CA GLY A 3 -34.29 -10.75 -60.27
C GLY A 3 -34.49 -9.66 -59.22
N ARG A 4 -33.92 -8.51 -59.56
CA ARG A 4 -34.12 -7.19 -58.94
C ARG A 4 -35.58 -6.77 -59.02
N SER A 5 -36.04 -5.96 -58.06
CA SER A 5 -36.68 -4.69 -58.44
C SER A 5 -36.63 -3.70 -57.27
N SER A 6 -35.95 -2.59 -57.53
CA SER A 6 -36.21 -1.28 -56.95
C SER A 6 -37.62 -0.80 -57.33
N ASP A 7 -38.21 0.10 -56.54
CA ASP A 7 -38.49 1.49 -56.95
C ASP A 7 -39.69 2.16 -56.26
N THR A 8 -39.53 3.48 -56.08
CA THR A 8 -40.56 4.57 -56.06
C THR A 8 -41.43 4.74 -54.81
N TRP A 9 -41.22 5.80 -54.01
CA TRP A 9 -41.62 7.23 -54.16
C TRP A 9 -43.11 7.50 -53.90
N LYS A 10 -43.41 8.27 -52.84
CA LYS A 10 -44.55 9.21 -52.74
C LYS A 10 -44.41 10.16 -51.53
N LYS A 11 -44.02 11.41 -51.81
CA LYS A 11 -44.52 12.65 -51.16
C LYS A 11 -45.74 13.13 -51.97
N PRO A 12 -46.72 13.94 -51.49
CA PRO A 12 -46.63 15.26 -50.82
C PRO A 12 -47.66 15.41 -49.66
N ALA A 13 -47.93 16.50 -48.92
CA ALA A 13 -48.01 17.97 -49.12
C ALA A 13 -47.94 18.63 -47.70
N LEU A 14 -47.23 19.73 -47.43
CA LEU A 14 -47.50 21.16 -47.67
C LEU A 14 -48.86 21.66 -47.14
N VAL A 15 -48.86 22.46 -46.05
CA VAL A 15 -49.74 23.63 -45.70
C VAL A 15 -49.08 24.34 -44.48
N LEU A 16 -48.42 25.51 -44.67
CA LEU A 16 -48.88 26.91 -44.42
C LEU A 16 -48.73 27.36 -42.94
N ILE A 17 -47.64 28.02 -42.53
CA ILE A 17 -47.36 29.49 -42.48
C ILE A 17 -48.43 30.34 -41.76
N MET A 18 -48.07 30.85 -40.58
CA MET A 18 -48.46 32.15 -39.98
C MET A 18 -47.27 32.56 -39.08
N ALA A 19 -46.38 33.49 -39.42
CA ALA A 19 -46.50 34.94 -39.60
C ALA A 19 -46.58 35.74 -38.28
N THR A 20 -45.71 36.76 -38.19
CA THR A 20 -45.68 37.92 -37.26
C THR A 20 -45.01 37.68 -35.88
N GLY A 21 -44.12 38.53 -35.37
CA GLY A 21 -43.62 39.83 -35.83
C GLY A 21 -42.40 40.29 -35.01
N LEU A 22 -41.59 41.14 -35.63
CA LEU A 22 -40.38 41.80 -35.11
C LEU A 22 -40.65 42.67 -33.87
N LEU A 23 -39.70 42.69 -32.92
CA LEU A 23 -39.25 43.93 -32.30
C LEU A 23 -37.81 43.81 -31.74
N SER A 24 -36.91 44.62 -32.30
CA SER A 24 -35.53 44.85 -31.85
C SER A 24 -35.47 45.70 -30.57
N LEU A 25 -34.48 45.48 -29.68
CA LEU A 25 -33.35 46.40 -29.39
C LEU A 25 -32.56 46.02 -28.10
N LEU A 26 -31.24 46.16 -28.23
CA LEU A 26 -30.19 46.51 -27.22
C LEU A 26 -29.63 45.47 -26.22
N VAL A 27 -28.37 45.12 -26.50
CA VAL A 27 -27.17 45.27 -25.63
C VAL A 27 -27.13 44.47 -24.33
N GLN A 28 -26.26 43.45 -24.31
CA GLN A 28 -25.07 43.45 -23.45
C GLN A 28 -24.12 42.30 -23.82
N GLN A 29 -22.92 42.67 -24.28
CA GLN A 29 -21.74 41.83 -24.13
C GLN A 29 -21.25 41.96 -22.68
N ALA A 30 -21.29 40.85 -21.95
CA ALA A 30 -20.45 40.66 -20.78
C ALA A 30 -19.56 39.45 -21.07
N ALA A 31 -18.29 39.73 -21.36
CA ALA A 31 -17.24 38.76 -21.21
C ALA A 31 -17.10 38.46 -19.71
N ALA A 32 -17.44 37.24 -19.30
CA ALA A 32 -17.05 36.68 -18.02
C ALA A 32 -16.83 35.18 -18.23
N GLN A 33 -15.59 34.80 -18.54
CA GLN A 33 -14.64 34.24 -17.59
C GLN A 33 -14.66 32.72 -17.66
N ASN A 34 -13.53 32.15 -18.05
CA ASN A 34 -13.18 30.75 -17.89
C ASN A 34 -13.44 30.34 -16.44
N THR A 35 -14.62 29.79 -16.17
CA THR A 35 -14.77 28.82 -15.09
C THR A 35 -14.59 27.46 -15.72
N ASP A 36 -13.32 27.07 -15.80
CA ASP A 36 -12.90 25.68 -15.80
C ASP A 36 -13.45 25.04 -14.53
N SER A 37 -14.74 24.68 -14.58
CA SER A 37 -15.35 23.82 -13.58
C SER A 37 -14.91 22.42 -13.94
N LEU A 38 -13.88 21.95 -13.23
CA LEU A 38 -13.51 20.54 -13.17
C LEU A 38 -14.71 19.77 -12.60
N ASN A 39 -15.69 19.46 -13.46
CA ASN A 39 -16.77 18.52 -13.18
C ASN A 39 -16.17 17.11 -13.22
N LEU A 40 -15.41 16.78 -12.17
CA LEU A 40 -14.85 15.45 -11.92
C LEU A 40 -15.90 14.45 -11.44
N PHE A 41 -17.16 14.88 -11.34
CA PHE A 41 -18.28 14.02 -11.03
C PHE A 41 -19.43 14.35 -11.98
N GLU A 42 -19.74 13.38 -12.84
CA GLU A 42 -20.93 13.39 -13.67
C GLU A 42 -22.17 13.30 -12.75
N PRO A 43 -23.18 14.18 -12.91
CA PRO A 43 -24.43 14.02 -12.18
C PRO A 43 -25.15 12.79 -12.72
N VAL A 44 -25.29 11.74 -11.90
CA VAL A 44 -26.12 10.59 -12.24
C VAL A 44 -27.58 11.00 -12.16
N GLU A 45 -28.18 11.26 -13.32
CA GLU A 45 -29.62 11.43 -13.50
C GLU A 45 -30.36 10.18 -12.99
N ARG A 46 -31.05 10.27 -11.85
CA ARG A 46 -32.01 9.24 -11.42
C ARG A 46 -33.38 9.57 -12.01
N GLN A 47 -33.59 9.21 -13.28
CA GLN A 47 -34.95 9.11 -13.81
C GLN A 47 -35.55 7.77 -13.36
N SER A 48 -36.44 7.84 -12.38
CA SER A 48 -37.43 6.79 -12.17
C SER A 48 -38.43 6.85 -13.33
N ALA A 49 -38.35 5.88 -14.25
CA ALA A 49 -39.41 5.61 -15.21
C ALA A 49 -40.18 4.34 -14.78
N PRO A 50 -41.51 4.30 -14.91
CA PRO A 50 -42.30 3.14 -14.54
C PRO A 50 -42.25 2.05 -15.62
N VAL A 51 -42.07 0.82 -15.12
CA VAL A 51 -42.44 -0.51 -15.65
C VAL A 51 -43.01 -0.55 -17.08
N SER A 52 -42.29 -1.25 -17.97
CA SER A 52 -42.89 -2.24 -18.86
C SER A 52 -41.89 -3.32 -19.26
N GLN A 53 -42.40 -4.56 -19.22
CA GLN A 53 -41.69 -5.82 -19.24
C GLN A 53 -41.19 -6.16 -20.64
N GLN A 54 -39.92 -6.58 -20.76
CA GLN A 54 -39.49 -7.47 -21.84
C GLN A 54 -38.33 -8.33 -21.35
N ILE A 55 -38.51 -9.64 -21.48
CA ILE A 55 -37.62 -10.70 -21.05
C ILE A 55 -36.54 -10.85 -22.12
N GLU A 56 -35.35 -10.33 -21.85
CA GLU A 56 -34.12 -10.69 -22.56
C GLU A 56 -33.05 -11.04 -21.53
N GLN A 57 -32.51 -12.25 -21.66
CA GLN A 57 -31.44 -12.79 -20.81
C GLN A 57 -30.15 -12.00 -21.07
N SER A 58 -29.95 -10.93 -20.31
CA SER A 58 -28.66 -10.25 -20.15
C SER A 58 -27.82 -10.93 -19.07
N PRO A 59 -26.47 -10.93 -19.20
CA PRO A 59 -25.59 -11.50 -18.20
C PRO A 59 -25.83 -10.80 -16.87
N SER A 60 -26.00 -11.58 -15.81
CA SER A 60 -26.28 -11.11 -14.46
C SER A 60 -25.46 -9.89 -14.10
N ALA A 61 -26.13 -8.76 -13.86
CA ALA A 61 -25.52 -7.63 -13.19
C ALA A 61 -24.84 -8.14 -11.91
N PRO A 62 -23.61 -7.72 -11.58
CA PRO A 62 -23.04 -8.06 -10.29
C PRO A 62 -23.99 -7.53 -9.23
N VAL A 63 -24.60 -8.45 -8.48
CA VAL A 63 -25.23 -8.13 -7.21
C VAL A 63 -24.23 -7.26 -6.49
N ALA A 64 -24.61 -6.03 -6.16
CA ALA A 64 -23.76 -5.15 -5.36
C ALA A 64 -23.57 -5.85 -4.01
N VAL A 65 -22.52 -6.67 -3.93
CA VAL A 65 -22.07 -7.32 -2.71
C VAL A 65 -21.79 -6.15 -1.79
N SER A 66 -22.66 -5.94 -0.81
CA SER A 66 -22.45 -4.92 0.22
C SER A 66 -21.02 -5.11 0.70
N SER A 67 -20.19 -4.09 0.46
CA SER A 67 -18.73 -4.14 0.53
C SER A 67 -18.28 -4.46 1.95
N THR A 68 -18.35 -5.74 2.29
CA THR A 68 -17.90 -6.26 3.57
C THR A 68 -16.44 -6.58 3.35
N GLU A 69 -15.57 -5.78 3.94
CA GLU A 69 -14.13 -6.03 3.93
C GLU A 69 -13.85 -7.44 4.46
N PRO A 70 -12.89 -8.20 3.91
CA PRO A 70 -12.52 -9.49 4.48
C PRO A 70 -11.74 -9.31 5.79
N PHE A 71 -11.53 -10.42 6.49
CA PHE A 71 -10.48 -10.45 7.52
C PHE A 71 -9.11 -10.29 6.85
N THR A 72 -8.22 -9.50 7.48
CA THR A 72 -6.84 -9.34 7.00
C THR A 72 -5.85 -9.60 8.13
N MET A 73 -4.69 -10.17 7.79
CA MET A 73 -3.65 -10.48 8.77
C MET A 73 -2.78 -9.25 9.04
N ILE A 74 -2.65 -8.88 10.32
CA ILE A 74 -1.70 -7.85 10.76
C ILE A 74 -0.38 -8.51 11.17
N GLY A 75 -0.46 -9.67 11.82
CA GLY A 75 0.72 -10.47 12.14
C GLY A 75 0.43 -11.58 13.13
N THR A 76 1.42 -12.44 13.34
CA THR A 76 1.43 -13.46 14.38
C THR A 76 2.64 -13.25 15.29
N SER A 77 2.53 -13.62 16.56
CA SER A 77 3.63 -13.59 17.52
C SER A 77 3.64 -14.83 18.39
N ARG A 78 4.83 -15.26 18.79
CA ARG A 78 5.04 -16.38 19.69
C ARG A 78 5.94 -15.93 20.84
N LEU A 79 5.50 -16.16 22.07
CA LEU A 79 6.31 -15.94 23.28
C LEU A 79 6.29 -17.22 24.12
N GLY A 80 7.43 -17.91 24.21
CA GLY A 80 7.48 -19.26 24.74
C GLY A 80 6.57 -20.18 23.92
N ASP A 81 5.58 -20.78 24.56
CA ASP A 81 4.60 -21.65 23.91
C ASP A 81 3.28 -20.96 23.56
N ARG A 82 3.14 -19.68 23.91
CA ARG A 82 1.93 -18.91 23.61
C ARG A 82 2.00 -18.31 22.21
N TRP A 83 1.06 -18.70 21.35
CA TRP A 83 0.86 -18.10 20.04
C TRP A 83 -0.28 -17.09 20.09
N ARG A 84 -0.10 -15.97 19.39
CA ARG A 84 -1.14 -14.94 19.21
C ARG A 84 -1.19 -14.50 17.76
N ALA A 85 -2.40 -14.34 17.24
CA ALA A 85 -2.65 -13.70 15.96
C ALA A 85 -3.32 -12.34 16.18
N ARG A 86 -2.94 -11.36 15.36
CA ARG A 86 -3.65 -10.09 15.24
C ARG A 86 -4.26 -10.02 13.85
N VAL A 87 -5.57 -9.88 13.80
CA VAL A 87 -6.34 -9.79 12.55
C VAL A 87 -7.17 -8.52 12.56
N ARG A 88 -7.32 -7.88 11.41
CA ARG A 88 -8.33 -6.84 11.20
C ARG A 88 -9.61 -7.51 10.75
N SER A 89 -10.70 -7.15 11.38
CA SER A 89 -12.03 -7.64 11.05
C SER A 89 -12.65 -6.90 9.87
N PRO A 90 -13.74 -7.42 9.29
CA PRO A 90 -14.58 -6.72 8.32
C PRO A 90 -15.07 -5.35 8.76
N SER A 91 -15.20 -5.14 10.08
CA SER A 91 -15.59 -3.85 10.66
C SER A 91 -14.44 -2.84 10.76
N GLY A 92 -13.22 -3.24 10.39
CA GLY A 92 -11.99 -2.44 10.56
C GLY A 92 -11.35 -2.55 11.94
N GLN A 93 -12.02 -3.17 12.92
CA GLN A 93 -11.46 -3.37 14.27
C GLN A 93 -10.33 -4.41 14.28
N VAL A 94 -9.34 -4.20 15.13
CA VAL A 94 -8.24 -5.15 15.34
C VAL A 94 -8.55 -6.09 16.48
N VAL A 95 -8.58 -7.39 16.20
CA VAL A 95 -8.84 -8.46 17.17
C VAL A 95 -7.55 -9.24 17.41
N THR A 96 -7.25 -9.51 18.67
CA THR A 96 -6.16 -10.42 19.05
C THR A 96 -6.76 -11.76 19.45
N VAL A 97 -6.25 -12.84 18.87
CA VAL A 97 -6.71 -14.21 19.12
C VAL A 97 -5.55 -14.99 19.73
N ASP A 98 -5.72 -15.53 20.93
CA ASP A 98 -4.81 -16.52 21.48
C ASP A 98 -5.01 -17.83 20.72
N LEU A 99 -3.91 -18.39 20.21
CA LEU A 99 -3.93 -19.55 19.33
C LEU A 99 -3.38 -20.77 20.05
N ASP A 100 -3.98 -21.92 19.76
CA ASP A 100 -3.37 -23.22 19.96
C ASP A 100 -2.99 -23.77 18.56
N PRO A 101 -1.72 -24.08 18.28
CA PRO A 101 -1.30 -24.55 16.97
C PRO A 101 -1.92 -25.90 16.57
N LYS A 102 -2.55 -26.63 17.50
CA LYS A 102 -3.14 -27.94 17.26
C LYS A 102 -4.67 -27.91 17.16
N VAL A 103 -5.32 -26.82 17.56
CA VAL A 103 -6.79 -26.76 17.71
C VAL A 103 -7.34 -25.53 16.99
N PRO A 104 -8.40 -25.68 16.19
CA PRO A 104 -9.09 -24.54 15.61
C PRO A 104 -9.69 -23.61 16.68
N VAL A 105 -9.49 -22.31 16.55
CA VAL A 105 -9.95 -21.31 17.53
C VAL A 105 -10.97 -20.37 16.90
N THR A 106 -12.09 -20.10 17.58
CA THR A 106 -13.09 -19.11 17.11
C THR A 106 -12.59 -17.68 17.32
N ILE A 107 -12.79 -16.82 16.33
CA ILE A 107 -12.42 -15.40 16.45
C ILE A 107 -13.43 -14.70 17.38
N PRO A 108 -12.99 -14.04 18.47
CA PRO A 108 -13.89 -13.35 19.40
C PRO A 108 -14.74 -12.29 18.70
N GLY A 109 -16.06 -12.31 18.95
CA GLY A 109 -17.02 -11.39 18.33
C GLY A 109 -17.48 -11.77 16.92
N TYR A 110 -16.92 -12.84 16.34
CA TYR A 110 -17.22 -13.29 14.98
C TYR A 110 -17.57 -14.79 14.98
N PRO A 111 -18.77 -15.17 15.45
CA PRO A 111 -19.18 -16.56 15.52
C PRO A 111 -19.19 -17.20 14.12
N GLY A 112 -18.72 -18.44 14.05
CA GLY A 112 -18.60 -19.19 12.79
C GLY A 112 -17.32 -18.89 12.00
N TYR A 113 -16.54 -17.86 12.35
CA TYR A 113 -15.19 -17.69 11.84
C TYR A 113 -14.19 -18.36 12.77
N THR A 114 -13.42 -19.30 12.24
CA THR A 114 -12.43 -20.05 13.03
C THR A 114 -11.07 -20.03 12.37
N ILE A 115 -10.02 -19.75 13.13
CA ILE A 115 -8.63 -19.91 12.70
C ILE A 115 -8.33 -21.40 12.77
N ALA A 116 -8.22 -22.05 11.61
CA ALA A 116 -7.98 -23.48 11.47
C ALA A 116 -6.49 -23.83 11.58
N ALA A 117 -5.61 -22.95 11.12
CA ALA A 117 -4.17 -23.11 11.22
C ALA A 117 -3.48 -21.74 11.29
N ALA A 118 -2.32 -21.68 11.94
CA ALA A 118 -1.55 -20.46 12.10
C ALA A 118 -0.04 -20.72 12.02
N ASN A 119 0.63 -19.92 11.19
CA ASN A 119 2.07 -19.91 11.00
C ASN A 119 2.60 -18.48 11.16
N THR A 120 3.93 -18.29 11.08
CA THR A 120 4.58 -16.98 11.24
C THR A 120 4.22 -15.95 10.15
N ARG A 121 3.78 -16.42 8.97
CA ARG A 121 3.47 -15.56 7.80
C ARG A 121 2.07 -15.75 7.23
N GLU A 122 1.33 -16.72 7.74
CA GLU A 122 0.05 -17.13 7.17
C GLU A 122 -0.92 -17.58 8.28
N LEU A 123 -2.19 -17.21 8.12
CA LEU A 123 -3.31 -17.69 8.91
C LEU A 123 -4.35 -18.31 7.98
N VAL A 124 -4.88 -19.47 8.34
CA VAL A 124 -6.00 -20.09 7.63
C VAL A 124 -7.27 -19.85 8.44
N VAL A 125 -8.18 -19.05 7.89
CA VAL A 125 -9.49 -18.76 8.48
C VAL A 125 -10.56 -19.51 7.72
N ARG A 126 -11.32 -20.33 8.44
CA ARG A 126 -12.54 -20.96 7.95
C ARG A 126 -13.71 -20.03 8.22
N HIS A 127 -14.44 -19.71 7.17
CA HIS A 127 -15.64 -18.90 7.16
C HIS A 127 -16.88 -19.74 7.45
N PRO A 128 -17.95 -19.14 7.99
CA PRO A 128 -19.24 -19.79 8.09
C PRO A 128 -19.87 -19.98 6.70
N ALA A 129 -20.78 -20.95 6.58
CA ALA A 129 -21.47 -21.25 5.31
C ALA A 129 -22.26 -20.06 4.74
N SER A 130 -22.66 -19.10 5.59
CA SER A 130 -23.38 -17.88 5.21
C SER A 130 -22.50 -16.79 4.62
N SER A 131 -21.16 -16.90 4.72
CA SER A 131 -20.23 -15.87 4.24
C SER A 131 -19.13 -16.51 3.40
N PRO A 132 -19.28 -16.57 2.06
CA PRO A 132 -18.24 -17.14 1.21
C PRO A 132 -16.96 -16.32 1.26
N CYS A 133 -15.82 -16.98 1.02
CA CYS A 133 -14.54 -16.30 0.89
C CYS A 133 -14.51 -15.49 -0.42
N VAL A 134 -14.11 -14.21 -0.35
CA VAL A 134 -13.85 -13.35 -1.51
C VAL A 134 -12.37 -12.97 -1.52
N PRO A 135 -11.60 -13.28 -2.58
CA PRO A 135 -10.18 -13.01 -2.62
C PRO A 135 -9.89 -11.50 -2.71
N ARG A 136 -8.90 -11.03 -1.95
CA ARG A 136 -8.39 -9.65 -1.94
C ARG A 136 -6.87 -9.69 -1.83
N ALA A 137 -6.20 -9.89 -2.97
CA ALA A 137 -4.74 -10.04 -3.02
C ALA A 137 -4.00 -8.78 -2.54
N ASP A 138 -4.57 -7.61 -2.79
CA ASP A 138 -4.11 -6.29 -2.31
C ASP A 138 -4.10 -6.20 -0.76
N GLN A 139 -4.92 -7.01 -0.10
CA GLN A 139 -5.00 -7.10 1.36
C GLN A 139 -4.43 -8.41 1.92
N GLY A 140 -3.76 -9.20 1.09
CA GLY A 140 -3.16 -10.48 1.49
C GLY A 140 -4.19 -11.61 1.73
N VAL A 141 -5.39 -11.52 1.14
CA VAL A 141 -6.45 -12.54 1.29
C VAL A 141 -6.55 -13.38 0.02
N THR A 142 -6.29 -14.68 0.15
CA THR A 142 -6.49 -15.64 -0.94
C THR A 142 -7.47 -16.73 -0.50
N CYS A 143 -8.35 -17.17 -1.39
CA CYS A 143 -9.31 -18.24 -1.08
C CYS A 143 -8.79 -19.57 -1.61
N ALA A 144 -8.70 -20.59 -0.76
CA ALA A 144 -8.17 -21.90 -1.14
C ALA A 144 -9.30 -22.87 -1.53
N SER A 145 -10.27 -23.06 -0.63
CA SER A 145 -11.50 -23.81 -0.83
C SER A 145 -12.69 -22.92 -0.46
N GLY A 146 -13.92 -23.24 -0.87
CA GLY A 146 -15.06 -22.30 -0.83
C GLY A 146 -15.32 -21.59 0.51
N THR A 147 -14.85 -22.15 1.64
CA THR A 147 -14.96 -21.54 2.97
C THR A 147 -13.62 -21.26 3.65
N GLU A 148 -12.47 -21.58 3.05
CA GLU A 148 -11.15 -21.32 3.65
C GLU A 148 -10.44 -20.14 2.98
N ALA A 149 -10.17 -19.12 3.78
CA ALA A 149 -9.33 -17.98 3.44
C ALA A 149 -7.93 -18.16 4.03
N ARG A 150 -6.91 -17.98 3.20
CA ARG A 150 -5.52 -17.82 3.62
C ARG A 150 -5.19 -16.35 3.67
N LEU A 151 -4.81 -15.90 4.85
CA LEU A 151 -4.44 -14.52 5.14
C LEU A 151 -2.93 -14.43 5.28
N SER A 152 -2.32 -13.51 4.54
CA SER A 152 -0.93 -13.10 4.67
C SER A 152 -0.88 -11.59 4.90
N ILE A 153 0.28 -11.09 5.36
CA ILE A 153 0.47 -9.65 5.52
C ILE A 153 0.53 -9.03 4.12
N ALA A 154 -0.36 -8.06 3.85
CA ALA A 154 -0.34 -7.30 2.62
C ALA A 154 0.99 -6.55 2.47
N THR A 155 1.75 -6.89 1.43
CA THR A 155 2.96 -6.17 1.04
C THR A 155 2.64 -5.29 -0.15
N ALA A 156 3.02 -4.02 -0.10
CA ALA A 156 2.96 -3.16 -1.27
C ALA A 156 3.89 -3.70 -2.37
N SER A 157 3.50 -3.46 -3.63
CA SER A 157 4.37 -3.74 -4.76
C SER A 157 5.70 -3.00 -4.60
N PRO A 158 6.86 -3.64 -4.86
CA PRO A 158 8.14 -2.97 -4.84
C PRO A 158 8.12 -1.75 -5.77
N ILE A 159 8.63 -0.62 -5.29
CA ILE A 159 8.83 0.56 -6.14
C ILE A 159 9.93 0.20 -7.14
N ALA A 160 9.65 0.36 -8.43
CA ALA A 160 10.65 0.10 -9.48
C ALA A 160 11.88 0.98 -9.22
N ALA A 161 13.06 0.36 -9.23
CA ALA A 161 14.30 1.11 -9.20
C ALA A 161 14.32 2.06 -10.40
N ALA A 162 14.60 3.35 -10.15
CA ALA A 162 14.79 4.31 -11.24
C ALA A 162 15.88 3.76 -12.16
N THR A 163 15.53 3.47 -13.40
CA THR A 163 16.51 3.11 -14.42
C THR A 163 17.41 4.33 -14.62
N PRO A 164 18.75 4.22 -14.51
CA PRO A 164 19.62 5.34 -14.82
C PRO A 164 19.35 5.76 -16.27
N SER A 165 18.89 6.99 -16.46
CA SER A 165 18.65 7.54 -17.78
C SER A 165 19.98 7.57 -18.54
N PRO A 166 20.08 6.98 -19.75
CA PRO A 166 21.27 7.17 -20.57
C PRO A 166 21.41 8.66 -20.86
N ALA A 167 22.55 9.22 -20.46
CA ALA A 167 22.89 10.61 -20.68
C ALA A 167 22.75 10.95 -22.17
N GLN A 168 22.06 12.06 -22.45
CA GLN A 168 22.03 12.67 -23.78
C GLN A 168 23.48 13.03 -24.15
N ALA A 169 23.92 12.55 -25.31
CA ALA A 169 25.25 12.84 -25.86
C ALA A 169 25.46 14.35 -25.98
N PRO A 170 26.59 14.91 -25.48
CA PRO A 170 26.90 16.32 -25.68
C PRO A 170 27.33 16.55 -27.13
N GLY A 171 26.69 17.54 -27.76
CA GLY A 171 27.05 18.02 -29.09
C GLY A 171 28.48 18.53 -29.16
N GLN A 172 29.11 18.28 -30.30
CA GLN A 172 30.41 18.82 -30.69
C GLN A 172 30.43 20.35 -30.61
N GLY A 173 31.37 20.88 -29.83
CA GLY A 173 31.69 22.30 -29.72
C GLY A 173 33.10 22.50 -29.17
N THR A 174 34.03 22.70 -30.10
CA THR A 174 35.43 23.17 -30.03
C THR A 174 35.97 23.86 -28.76
N THR A 175 37.24 23.50 -28.49
CA THR A 175 38.36 24.26 -27.88
C THR A 175 38.40 24.56 -26.37
N GLY A 176 39.27 23.81 -25.68
CA GLY A 176 40.30 24.36 -24.78
C GLY A 176 39.90 24.78 -23.36
N ALA A 177 39.86 23.84 -22.42
CA ALA A 177 40.31 23.99 -21.03
C ALA A 177 40.16 22.65 -20.30
N GLU A 178 41.21 22.19 -19.63
CA GLU A 178 41.18 21.04 -18.73
C GLU A 178 40.10 21.25 -17.66
N THR A 179 38.98 20.55 -17.82
CA THR A 179 37.88 20.55 -16.85
C THR A 179 37.85 19.18 -16.20
N VAL A 180 38.30 19.11 -14.95
CA VAL A 180 38.17 17.92 -14.10
C VAL A 180 36.69 17.55 -14.03
N VAL A 181 36.31 16.46 -14.69
CA VAL A 181 34.96 15.89 -14.63
C VAL A 181 34.73 15.40 -13.21
N THR A 182 34.17 16.27 -12.36
CA THR A 182 33.58 15.84 -11.10
C THR A 182 32.31 15.10 -11.48
N GLU A 183 32.38 13.77 -11.44
CA GLU A 183 31.26 12.86 -11.56
C GLU A 183 30.21 13.28 -10.52
N VAL A 184 29.16 13.99 -10.95
CA VAL A 184 28.05 14.40 -10.08
C VAL A 184 27.21 13.15 -9.82
N SER A 185 27.72 12.30 -8.94
CA SER A 185 26.92 11.31 -8.24
C SER A 185 25.81 12.08 -7.52
N PRO A 186 24.54 11.62 -7.56
CA PRO A 186 23.49 12.27 -6.78
C PRO A 186 23.96 12.32 -5.32
N ASP A 187 24.03 13.54 -4.77
CA ASP A 187 24.48 13.76 -3.40
C ASP A 187 23.77 12.77 -2.48
N ASN A 188 24.54 11.95 -1.77
CA ASN A 188 23.99 11.01 -0.81
C ASN A 188 23.06 11.80 0.14
N PRO A 189 21.79 11.40 0.34
CA PRO A 189 20.84 12.17 1.15
C PRO A 189 21.30 12.33 2.61
N PHE A 190 22.24 11.49 3.05
CA PHE A 190 22.88 11.56 4.37
C PHE A 190 24.21 12.33 4.36
N ALA A 191 24.68 12.84 3.23
CA ALA A 191 25.96 13.55 3.11
C ALA A 191 25.99 14.84 3.94
N ALA A 192 24.87 15.57 4.03
CA ALA A 192 24.77 16.76 4.86
C ALA A 192 24.90 16.42 6.35
N ALA A 193 24.27 15.33 6.80
CA ALA A 193 24.39 14.87 8.18
C ALA A 193 25.81 14.40 8.50
N LEU A 194 26.46 13.71 7.56
CA LEU A 194 27.84 13.24 7.72
C LEU A 194 28.85 14.38 7.75
N ARG A 195 28.66 15.42 6.93
CA ARG A 195 29.46 16.66 6.97
C ARG A 195 29.29 17.39 8.30
N ALA A 196 28.04 17.59 8.73
CA ALA A 196 27.74 18.23 10.01
C ALA A 196 28.28 17.45 11.22
N ALA A 197 28.39 16.12 11.14
CA ALA A 197 29.02 15.31 12.20
C ALA A 197 30.54 15.50 12.24
N ARG A 198 31.19 15.60 11.08
CA ARG A 198 32.64 15.86 10.98
C ARG A 198 33.00 17.26 11.47
N GLU A 199 32.24 18.28 11.05
CA GLU A 199 32.45 19.66 11.47
C GLU A 199 32.31 19.83 12.99
N ARG A 200 31.36 19.12 13.63
CA ARG A 200 31.25 19.10 15.10
C ARG A 200 32.46 18.43 15.76
N ALA A 201 32.93 17.31 15.23
CA ALA A 201 34.12 16.63 15.75
C ALA A 201 35.39 17.50 15.62
N GLU A 202 35.51 18.27 14.54
CA GLU A 202 36.62 19.20 14.30
C GLU A 202 36.53 20.45 15.19
N ALA A 203 35.33 20.99 15.41
CA ALA A 203 35.10 22.19 16.21
C ALA A 203 35.36 21.98 17.71
N ASP A 204 35.04 20.80 18.25
CA ASP A 204 35.28 20.50 19.66
C ASP A 204 36.77 20.16 19.94
N GLY A 205 37.64 20.16 18.93
CA GLY A 205 39.05 19.77 19.08
C GLY A 205 39.22 18.33 19.57
N VAL A 206 38.15 17.55 19.45
CA VAL A 206 38.04 16.18 19.91
C VAL A 206 38.57 15.31 18.77
N PRO A 207 39.82 14.78 18.83
CA PRO A 207 40.26 13.83 17.82
C PRO A 207 39.23 12.69 17.78
N MET A 208 38.97 12.11 16.59
CA MET A 208 38.09 10.93 16.46
C MET A 208 38.44 9.79 17.46
N GLN A 209 39.63 9.86 18.07
CA GLN A 209 40.06 9.05 19.21
C GLN A 209 39.19 9.13 20.48
N VAL A 210 38.48 10.22 20.75
CA VAL A 210 37.62 10.34 21.96
C VAL A 210 36.27 9.67 21.74
N MET A 211 35.81 9.50 20.49
CA MET A 211 34.73 8.57 20.17
C MET A 211 35.16 7.09 20.32
N GLU A 212 36.46 6.78 20.38
CA GLU A 212 36.97 5.49 20.88
C GLU A 212 36.99 5.42 22.42
N GLY A 213 36.91 6.57 23.10
CA GLY A 213 36.87 6.66 24.57
C GLY A 213 35.56 6.16 25.18
N GLU A 214 34.46 6.26 24.43
CA GLU A 214 33.15 5.68 24.78
C GLU A 214 32.98 4.24 24.27
N ARG A 215 34.02 3.64 23.68
CA ARG A 215 33.96 2.22 23.31
C ARG A 215 34.10 1.37 24.56
N PHE A 216 33.33 0.29 24.59
CA PHE A 216 33.36 -0.72 25.62
C PHE A 216 34.82 -1.19 25.85
N ARG A 217 35.42 -0.79 26.97
CA ARG A 217 36.72 -1.32 27.43
C ARG A 217 36.42 -2.44 28.42
N PRO A 218 36.68 -3.71 28.06
CA PRO A 218 36.50 -4.83 28.97
C PRO A 218 37.22 -4.56 30.29
N ARG A 219 36.49 -4.59 31.42
CA ARG A 219 37.13 -4.46 32.74
C ARG A 219 38.05 -5.65 32.97
N ARG A 220 39.33 -5.38 33.27
CA ARG A 220 40.32 -6.38 33.67
C ARG A 220 40.54 -6.28 35.16
N ILE A 221 40.37 -7.39 35.86
CA ILE A 221 40.55 -7.47 37.31
C ILE A 221 41.91 -8.11 37.55
N ASP A 222 42.72 -7.50 38.43
CA ASP A 222 44.01 -8.09 38.79
C ASP A 222 43.79 -9.38 39.61
N PRO A 223 44.55 -10.46 39.36
CA PRO A 223 44.42 -11.70 40.14
C PRO A 223 44.63 -11.52 41.65
N SER A 224 45.32 -10.46 42.10
CA SER A 224 45.47 -10.12 43.52
C SER A 224 44.22 -9.52 44.16
N GLU A 225 43.27 -9.02 43.35
CA GLU A 225 42.00 -8.44 43.80
C GLU A 225 40.87 -9.48 43.89
N VAL A 226 41.18 -10.77 43.63
CA VAL A 226 40.21 -11.87 43.70
C VAL A 226 40.13 -12.40 45.13
N PRO A 227 38.97 -12.31 45.80
CA PRO A 227 38.80 -12.85 47.15
C PRO A 227 39.06 -14.36 47.21
N GLU A 228 39.62 -14.84 48.32
CA GLU A 228 39.83 -16.28 48.56
C GLU A 228 38.52 -17.07 48.43
N GLY A 229 38.56 -18.22 47.78
CA GLY A 229 37.38 -19.03 47.46
C GLY A 229 36.58 -18.58 46.23
N SER A 230 37.03 -17.55 45.50
CA SER A 230 36.42 -17.14 44.24
C SER A 230 37.33 -17.40 43.04
N ARG A 231 36.75 -17.64 41.86
CA ARG A 231 37.48 -17.80 40.60
C ARG A 231 37.25 -16.63 39.64
N LEU A 232 38.29 -16.27 38.91
CA LEU A 232 38.24 -15.25 37.85
C LEU A 232 37.92 -15.89 36.49
N ILE A 233 36.88 -15.40 35.81
CA ILE A 233 36.54 -15.81 34.44
C ILE A 233 36.86 -14.66 33.49
N ARG A 234 37.79 -14.89 32.57
CA ARG A 234 38.16 -13.94 31.51
C ARG A 234 37.23 -14.08 30.32
N THR A 235 36.46 -13.05 30.01
CA THR A 235 35.60 -13.02 28.83
C THR A 235 36.00 -11.88 27.87
N PRO A 236 35.67 -11.96 26.57
CA PRO A 236 35.87 -10.85 25.65
C PRO A 236 35.11 -9.59 26.08
N PHE A 237 34.07 -9.73 26.90
CA PHE A 237 33.29 -8.63 27.47
C PHE A 237 33.78 -8.20 28.87
N GLY A 238 34.93 -8.67 29.33
CA GLY A 238 35.51 -8.30 30.63
C GLY A 238 35.50 -9.46 31.62
N ASP A 239 36.13 -9.22 32.76
CA ASP A 239 36.39 -10.26 33.74
C ASP A 239 35.27 -10.30 34.79
N ARG A 240 34.91 -11.50 35.25
CA ARG A 240 33.89 -11.71 36.29
C ARG A 240 34.44 -12.60 37.39
N ILE A 241 34.18 -12.24 38.64
CA ILE A 241 34.49 -13.06 39.82
C ILE A 241 33.26 -13.90 40.16
N ILE A 242 33.44 -15.20 40.39
CA ILE A 242 32.38 -16.11 40.82
C ILE A 242 32.84 -16.83 42.09
N THR A 243 32.06 -16.75 43.16
CA THR A 243 32.29 -17.49 44.40
C THR A 243 32.07 -18.99 44.18
N GLN A 244 32.97 -19.82 44.70
CA GLN A 244 32.88 -21.28 44.64
C GLN A 244 32.53 -21.89 46.00
#